data_AF-A0A7J7H8G7-F1
#
_entry.id   AF-A0A7J7H8G7-F1
#
_cell.length_a   1.000
_cell.length_b   1.000
_cell.length_c   1.000
_cell.angle_alpha   90.00
_cell.angle_beta   90.00
_cell.angle_gamma   90.00
#
_symmetry.space_group_name_H-M   'P 1'
#
loop_
_entity.id
_entity.type
_entity.pdbx_description
1 polymer ?
#
loop_
_entity_poly.entity_id
_entity_poly.type
_entity_poly.pdbx_seq_one_letter_code
_entity_poly.pdbx_strand_id
1 'polypeptide(L)'
;MGAPVANLSTSWINTPSILINSSEVILKLTPVFNGSTDSRLMCGFYCYDINACLFGVAIYHWIYLFPPYYSFTINDPQLVWSANRDRPVQINATLQLTGNGDLILRDADGTFLWSINTSGKSVFGLKFTESGNLVLFDRNDATVWQSFDHPTDSLLVGQTLFPGQKC
;
A
#
# COMPACT_ATOMS: atom_id res chain seq x y z
N MET A 1 14.88 13.42 -3.51
CA MET A 1 13.79 13.23 -4.48
C MET A 1 12.49 13.41 -3.71
N GLY A 2 11.45 14.03 -4.29
CA GLY A 2 10.18 14.20 -3.58
C GLY A 2 9.45 12.87 -3.38
N ALA A 3 8.57 12.80 -2.39
CA ALA A 3 7.68 11.65 -2.19
C ALA A 3 6.85 11.40 -3.46
N PRO A 4 6.60 10.13 -3.86
CA PRO A 4 5.74 9.82 -4.99
C PRO A 4 4.30 10.30 -4.73
N VAL A 5 3.69 10.93 -5.77
CA VAL A 5 2.37 11.55 -5.72
C VAL A 5 1.51 11.04 -6.88
N ALA A 6 0.21 10.86 -6.64
CA ALA A 6 -0.81 10.65 -7.64
C ALA A 6 -1.85 11.77 -7.63
N ASN A 7 -2.31 12.15 -8.82
CA ASN A 7 -3.36 13.15 -9.02
C ASN A 7 -4.75 12.50 -8.95
N LEU A 8 -5.79 13.31 -8.76
CA LEU A 8 -7.17 12.86 -8.87
C LEU A 8 -7.45 12.16 -10.20
N SER A 9 -8.42 11.25 -10.19
CA SER A 9 -8.80 10.40 -11.33
C SER A 9 -7.72 9.38 -11.75
N THR A 10 -6.76 9.08 -10.88
CA THR A 10 -5.79 8.00 -11.10
C THR A 10 -6.38 6.64 -10.73
N SER A 11 -6.10 5.62 -11.52
CA SER A 11 -6.55 4.24 -11.29
C SER A 11 -5.39 3.26 -11.45
N TRP A 12 -5.37 2.24 -10.59
CA TRP A 12 -4.43 1.13 -10.61
C TRP A 12 -5.18 -0.18 -10.67
N ILE A 13 -4.69 -1.11 -11.50
CA ILE A 13 -5.22 -2.46 -11.63
C ILE A 13 -4.22 -3.41 -11.00
N ASN A 14 -4.71 -4.32 -10.16
CA ASN A 14 -3.92 -5.38 -9.57
C ASN A 14 -3.53 -6.42 -10.64
N THR A 15 -2.44 -6.17 -11.35
CA THR A 15 -1.81 -7.12 -12.28
C THR A 15 -0.42 -7.49 -11.74
N PRO A 16 -0.27 -8.61 -11.02
CA PRO A 16 1.01 -8.93 -10.39
C PRO A 16 2.15 -9.05 -11.37
N SER A 17 3.24 -8.32 -11.10
CA SER A 17 4.40 -8.21 -11.98
C SER A 17 5.69 -8.70 -11.33
N ILE A 18 5.73 -8.76 -10.00
CA ILE A 18 6.89 -9.22 -9.24
C ILE A 18 6.51 -10.51 -8.50
N LEU A 19 7.36 -11.53 -8.63
CA LEU A 19 7.30 -12.76 -7.88
C LEU A 19 8.33 -12.73 -6.75
N ILE A 20 7.88 -12.96 -5.53
CA ILE A 20 8.74 -13.12 -4.36
C ILE A 20 8.68 -14.58 -3.93
N ASN A 21 9.84 -15.24 -3.94
CA ASN A 21 9.99 -16.57 -3.36
C ASN A 21 10.15 -16.42 -1.85
N SER A 22 9.03 -16.41 -1.11
CA SER A 22 9.06 -16.55 0.35
C SER A 22 9.34 -18.02 0.70
N SER A 23 9.77 -18.26 1.94
CA SER A 23 10.05 -19.60 2.46
C SER A 23 8.82 -20.51 2.49
N GLU A 24 7.61 -19.94 2.47
CA GLU A 24 6.35 -20.68 2.61
C GLU A 24 5.42 -20.57 1.39
N VAL A 25 5.42 -19.42 0.68
CA VAL A 25 4.48 -19.12 -0.44
C VAL A 25 5.16 -18.28 -1.54
N ILE A 26 4.74 -18.44 -2.80
CA ILE A 26 5.11 -17.50 -3.86
C ILE A 26 4.18 -16.29 -3.77
N LEU A 27 4.70 -15.17 -3.28
CA LEU A 27 3.96 -13.92 -3.19
C LEU A 27 4.03 -13.17 -4.52
N LYS A 28 2.89 -12.62 -4.92
CA LYS A 28 2.68 -11.88 -6.16
C LYS A 28 2.41 -10.42 -5.83
N LEU A 29 3.22 -9.49 -6.36
CA LEU A 29 3.08 -8.07 -6.06
C LEU A 29 2.69 -7.22 -7.26
N THR A 30 1.87 -6.20 -6.99
CA THR A 30 1.63 -5.07 -7.90
C THR A 30 1.97 -3.76 -7.20
N PRO A 31 3.07 -3.08 -7.57
CA PRO A 31 3.39 -1.76 -7.04
C PRO A 31 2.35 -0.71 -7.43
N VAL A 32 1.91 0.09 -6.45
CA VAL A 32 1.14 1.32 -6.67
C VAL A 32 2.06 2.53 -6.48
N PHE A 33 2.78 2.56 -5.36
CA PHE A 33 3.89 3.47 -5.14
C PHE A 33 5.12 2.70 -4.72
N ASN A 34 6.24 2.96 -5.39
CA ASN A 34 7.54 2.52 -4.92
C ASN A 34 7.99 3.51 -3.84
N GLY A 35 8.48 2.98 -2.71
CA GLY A 35 9.27 3.80 -1.80
C GLY A 35 10.55 4.30 -2.49
N SER A 36 11.23 5.24 -1.84
CA SER A 36 12.61 5.60 -2.17
C SER A 36 13.50 4.35 -2.27
N THR A 37 14.56 4.41 -3.10
CA THR A 37 15.54 3.30 -3.28
C THR A 37 16.18 2.83 -1.98
N ASP A 38 16.18 3.68 -0.94
CA ASP A 38 16.70 3.37 0.40
C ASP A 38 15.60 2.96 1.39
N SER A 39 14.34 3.25 1.07
CA SER A 39 13.21 2.86 1.91
C SER A 39 12.82 1.43 1.60
N ARG A 40 12.90 0.58 2.61
CA ARG A 40 12.43 -0.81 2.63
C ARG A 40 10.91 -0.92 2.62
N LEU A 41 10.22 0.05 2.04
CA LEU A 41 8.76 0.22 2.08
C LEU A 41 8.18 0.23 0.68
N MET A 42 7.03 -0.40 0.52
CA MET A 42 6.28 -0.45 -0.72
C MET A 42 4.80 -0.28 -0.40
N CYS A 43 4.07 0.40 -1.29
CA CYS A 43 2.62 0.47 -1.25
C CYS A 43 2.07 -0.19 -2.52
N GLY A 44 1.17 -1.14 -2.36
CA GLY A 44 0.66 -1.91 -3.49
C GLY A 44 -0.24 -3.08 -3.09
N PHE A 45 -0.45 -3.98 -4.05
CA PHE A 45 -1.16 -5.23 -3.83
C PHE A 45 -0.19 -6.36 -3.51
N TYR A 46 -0.56 -7.16 -2.51
CA TYR A 46 0.16 -8.33 -2.01
C TYR A 46 -0.76 -9.53 -2.12
N CYS A 47 -0.45 -10.44 -3.04
CA CYS A 47 -1.28 -11.59 -3.36
C CYS A 47 -0.62 -12.88 -2.87
N TYR A 48 -1.33 -13.61 -2.01
CA TYR A 48 -0.95 -14.97 -1.57
C TYR A 48 -1.29 -16.01 -2.63
N ASP A 49 -2.41 -15.80 -3.33
CA ASP A 49 -2.81 -16.55 -4.51
C ASP A 49 -3.58 -15.64 -5.49
N ILE A 50 -4.31 -16.21 -6.46
CA ILE A 50 -5.05 -15.43 -7.47
C ILE A 50 -6.36 -14.79 -6.97
N ASN A 51 -6.87 -15.27 -5.83
CA ASN A 51 -8.14 -14.88 -5.22
C ASN A 51 -7.96 -14.10 -3.91
N ALA A 52 -6.76 -14.13 -3.32
CA ALA A 52 -6.46 -13.52 -2.04
C ALA A 52 -5.34 -12.49 -2.16
N CYS A 53 -5.73 -11.25 -2.43
CA CYS A 53 -4.86 -10.09 -2.49
C CYS A 53 -5.27 -9.01 -1.47
N LEU A 54 -4.26 -8.46 -0.80
CA LEU A 54 -4.41 -7.34 0.12
C LEU A 54 -3.77 -6.09 -0.48
N PHE A 55 -4.47 -4.97 -0.44
CA PHE A 55 -3.90 -3.66 -0.69
C PHE A 55 -3.34 -3.10 0.61
N GLY A 56 -2.11 -2.59 0.60
CA GLY A 56 -1.49 -2.08 1.80
C GLY A 56 -0.08 -1.57 1.64
N VAL A 57 0.58 -1.41 2.79
CA VAL A 57 1.99 -1.03 2.90
C VAL A 57 2.73 -2.21 3.51
N ALA A 58 3.85 -2.61 2.91
CA ALA A 58 4.71 -3.65 3.46
C ALA A 58 6.18 -3.22 3.55
N ILE A 59 6.85 -3.79 4.54
CA ILE A 59 8.30 -3.71 4.70
C ILE A 59 8.94 -4.91 4.00
N TYR A 60 10.00 -4.67 3.23
CA TYR A 60 10.79 -5.71 2.59
C TYR A 60 12.24 -5.69 3.07
N HIS A 61 12.82 -6.87 3.32
CA HIS A 61 14.21 -7.00 3.72
C HIS A 61 15.05 -7.58 2.58
N TRP A 62 16.18 -6.93 2.31
CA TRP A 62 17.23 -7.46 1.45
C TRP A 62 18.07 -8.41 2.29
N ILE A 63 18.17 -9.68 1.88
CA ILE A 63 19.28 -10.52 2.33
C ILE A 63 20.42 -10.37 1.34
N TYR A 64 21.61 -10.09 1.86
CA TYR A 64 22.86 -10.31 1.15
C TYR A 64 23.33 -11.74 1.44
N LEU A 65 23.18 -12.63 0.47
CA LEU A 65 23.81 -13.94 0.53
C LEU A 65 25.31 -13.75 0.24
N PHE A 66 26.16 -14.39 1.05
CA PHE A 66 27.61 -14.15 1.10
C PHE A 66 28.32 -14.23 -0.28
N PRO A 67 29.48 -13.56 -0.47
CA PRO A 67 30.25 -13.59 -1.71
C PRO A 67 30.57 -15.03 -2.17
N PRO A 68 30.68 -15.31 -3.49
CA PRO A 68 30.95 -14.38 -4.58
C PRO A 68 29.73 -13.96 -5.43
N TYR A 69 28.52 -14.41 -5.07
CA TYR A 69 27.31 -14.10 -5.83
C TYR A 69 26.43 -13.12 -5.04
N TYR A 70 26.45 -11.85 -5.43
CA TYR A 70 25.49 -10.85 -4.94
C TYR A 70 24.11 -11.09 -5.56
N SER A 71 23.41 -12.15 -5.15
CA SER A 71 21.98 -12.25 -5.38
C SER A 71 21.27 -11.61 -4.19
N PHE A 72 20.51 -10.55 -4.45
CA PHE A 72 19.55 -10.07 -3.46
C PHE A 72 18.28 -10.88 -3.58
N THR A 73 17.74 -11.31 -2.44
CA THR A 73 16.39 -11.88 -2.38
C THR A 73 15.57 -10.96 -1.50
N ILE A 74 14.35 -10.66 -1.95
CA ILE A 74 13.35 -10.01 -1.11
C ILE A 74 12.79 -11.12 -0.21
N ASN A 75 12.99 -11.00 1.09
CA ASN A 75 12.32 -11.88 2.06
C ASN A 75 10.84 -11.54 2.17
N ASP A 76 10.10 -12.49 2.76
CA ASP A 76 8.68 -12.39 3.13
C ASP A 76 8.28 -10.96 3.54
N PRO A 77 7.56 -10.22 2.68
CA PRO A 77 7.17 -8.84 2.96
C PRO A 77 6.24 -8.80 4.17
N GLN A 78 6.61 -8.01 5.17
CA GLN A 78 5.80 -7.82 6.37
C GLN A 78 4.77 -6.73 6.08
N LEU A 79 3.50 -7.13 5.93
CA LEU A 79 2.39 -6.21 5.77
C LEU A 79 2.13 -5.45 7.08
N VAL A 80 2.43 -4.16 7.09
CA VAL A 80 2.33 -3.31 8.28
C VAL A 80 1.01 -2.53 8.34
N TRP A 81 0.37 -2.34 7.20
CA TRP A 81 -0.95 -1.73 7.09
C TRP A 81 -1.70 -2.34 5.91
N SER A 82 -3.02 -2.54 6.03
CA SER A 82 -3.86 -2.99 4.92
C SER A 82 -5.26 -2.40 4.99
N ALA A 83 -5.80 -2.04 3.83
CA ALA A 83 -7.15 -1.51 3.69
C ALA A 83 -8.23 -2.59 3.82
N ASN A 84 -7.93 -3.82 3.40
CA ASN A 84 -8.93 -4.86 3.14
C ASN A 84 -8.55 -6.21 3.75
N ARG A 85 -7.92 -6.20 4.93
CA ARG A 85 -7.44 -7.40 5.62
C ARG A 85 -8.53 -8.46 5.85
N ASP A 86 -9.73 -8.02 6.19
CA ASP A 86 -10.88 -8.90 6.44
C ASP A 86 -11.57 -9.39 5.15
N ARG A 87 -11.33 -8.71 4.02
CA ARG A 87 -11.98 -8.98 2.73
C ARG A 87 -10.96 -8.89 1.59
N PRO A 88 -10.10 -9.91 1.41
CA PRO A 88 -9.18 -9.98 0.29
C PRO A 88 -9.90 -9.88 -1.06
N VAL A 89 -9.22 -9.30 -2.04
CA VAL A 89 -9.72 -9.15 -3.42
C VAL A 89 -8.98 -10.07 -4.38
N GLN A 90 -9.55 -10.30 -5.56
CA GLN A 90 -8.92 -11.10 -6.60
C GLN A 90 -7.89 -10.29 -7.41
N ILE A 91 -7.07 -10.98 -8.19
CA ILE A 91 -6.29 -10.34 -9.26
C ILE A 91 -7.25 -9.62 -10.22
N ASN A 92 -6.82 -8.49 -10.77
CA ASN A 92 -7.60 -7.52 -11.55
C ASN A 92 -8.54 -6.61 -10.74
N ALA A 93 -8.50 -6.69 -9.41
CA ALA A 93 -9.08 -5.66 -8.54
C ALA A 93 -8.54 -4.26 -8.89
N THR A 94 -9.35 -3.24 -8.62
CA THR A 94 -9.02 -1.85 -8.97
C THR A 94 -8.96 -0.96 -7.75
N LEU A 95 -7.88 -0.19 -7.63
CA LEU A 95 -7.76 0.92 -6.70
C LEU A 95 -7.91 2.21 -7.49
N GLN A 96 -8.78 3.11 -7.05
CA GLN A 96 -9.03 4.36 -7.77
C GLN A 96 -9.03 5.54 -6.81
N LEU A 97 -8.20 6.54 -7.11
CA LEU A 97 -8.36 7.89 -6.55
C LEU A 97 -9.32 8.64 -7.47
N THR A 98 -10.54 8.86 -7.01
CA THR A 98 -11.62 9.43 -7.82
C THR A 98 -11.44 10.94 -8.05
N GLY A 99 -12.15 11.47 -9.05
CA GLY A 99 -12.15 12.92 -9.33
C GLY A 99 -12.74 13.78 -8.22
N ASN A 100 -13.54 13.21 -7.32
CA ASN A 100 -14.09 13.88 -6.14
C ASN A 100 -13.27 13.63 -4.85
N GLY A 101 -12.12 12.95 -4.96
CA GLY A 101 -11.16 12.87 -3.86
C GLY A 101 -11.33 11.69 -2.91
N ASP A 102 -11.97 10.61 -3.32
CA ASP A 102 -12.05 9.37 -2.54
C ASP A 102 -11.08 8.32 -3.07
N LEU A 103 -10.51 7.52 -2.17
CA LEU A 103 -9.73 6.34 -2.56
C LEU A 103 -10.60 5.11 -2.38
N ILE A 104 -10.93 4.45 -3.48
CA ILE A 104 -11.89 3.35 -3.52
C ILE A 104 -11.20 2.08 -4.01
N LEU A 105 -11.45 0.96 -3.32
CA LEU A 105 -11.06 -0.38 -3.72
C LEU A 105 -12.29 -1.16 -4.20
N ARG A 106 -12.18 -1.73 -5.40
CA ARG A 106 -13.17 -2.64 -5.98
C ARG A 106 -12.53 -3.96 -6.35
N ASP A 107 -13.29 -5.04 -6.25
CA ASP A 107 -12.85 -6.36 -6.69
C ASP A 107 -12.84 -6.47 -8.23
N ALA A 108 -12.34 -7.58 -8.77
CA ALA A 108 -12.17 -7.82 -10.20
C ALA A 108 -13.47 -7.75 -11.01
N ASP A 109 -14.61 -8.04 -10.39
CA ASP A 109 -15.95 -7.94 -10.97
C ASP A 109 -16.57 -6.53 -10.85
N GLY A 110 -15.85 -5.57 -10.25
CA GLY A 110 -16.31 -4.21 -10.00
C GLY A 110 -17.07 -4.01 -8.69
N THR A 111 -17.28 -5.08 -7.90
CA THR A 111 -17.93 -5.02 -6.59
C THR A 111 -17.19 -4.04 -5.68
N PHE A 112 -17.93 -3.17 -5.00
CA PHE A 112 -17.36 -2.23 -4.02
C PHE A 112 -16.94 -2.96 -2.75
N LEU A 113 -15.69 -2.76 -2.31
CA LEU A 113 -15.14 -3.41 -1.13
C LEU A 113 -14.82 -2.44 0.00
N TRP A 114 -14.13 -1.35 -0.31
CA TRP A 114 -13.62 -0.42 0.69
C TRP A 114 -13.42 0.99 0.13
N SER A 115 -13.55 2.00 0.98
CA SER A 115 -13.19 3.39 0.69
C SER A 115 -12.73 4.13 1.94
N ILE A 116 -11.96 5.21 1.75
CA ILE A 116 -11.58 6.13 2.83
C ILE A 116 -12.77 7.03 3.23
N ASN A 117 -13.76 7.21 2.34
CA ASN A 117 -14.89 8.13 2.53
C ASN A 117 -14.43 9.59 2.61
N THR A 118 -13.57 10.00 1.68
CA THR A 118 -13.08 11.38 1.54
C THR A 118 -13.69 12.13 0.36
N SER A 119 -14.67 11.54 -0.32
CA SER A 119 -15.45 12.21 -1.38
C SER A 119 -15.92 13.60 -0.92
N GLY A 120 -15.54 14.64 -1.66
CA GLY A 120 -15.92 16.03 -1.40
C GLY A 120 -15.14 16.72 -0.28
N LYS A 121 -14.16 16.06 0.35
CA LYS A 121 -13.33 16.64 1.44
C LYS A 121 -12.09 17.39 0.92
N SER A 122 -12.21 18.03 -0.24
CA SER A 122 -11.16 18.88 -0.84
C SER A 122 -9.82 18.20 -1.10
N VAL A 123 -9.79 16.88 -1.22
CA VAL A 123 -8.58 16.14 -1.59
C VAL A 123 -8.10 16.62 -2.96
N PHE A 124 -6.80 16.87 -3.06
CA PHE A 124 -6.09 17.31 -4.25
C PHE A 124 -5.17 16.24 -4.81
N GLY A 125 -4.66 15.35 -3.95
CA GLY A 125 -3.83 14.23 -4.38
C GLY A 125 -3.59 13.21 -3.27
N LEU A 126 -2.85 12.17 -3.63
CA LEU A 126 -2.39 11.10 -2.76
C LEU A 126 -0.87 11.05 -2.81
N LYS A 127 -0.20 11.01 -1.66
CA LYS A 127 1.26 10.86 -1.56
C LYS A 127 1.62 9.70 -0.66
N PHE A 128 2.70 9.01 -1.00
CA PHE A 128 3.28 7.96 -0.17
C PHE A 128 4.63 8.44 0.36
N THR A 129 4.73 8.64 1.67
CA THR A 129 5.91 9.24 2.29
C THR A 129 7.07 8.24 2.40
N GLU A 130 8.28 8.74 2.61
CA GLU A 130 9.46 7.89 2.87
C GLU A 130 9.34 7.04 4.15
N SER A 131 8.50 7.48 5.10
CA SER A 131 8.17 6.73 6.32
C SER A 131 7.09 5.66 6.12
N GLY A 132 6.51 5.56 4.92
CA GLY A 132 5.46 4.58 4.62
C GLY A 132 4.05 5.04 4.96
N ASN A 133 3.85 6.34 5.16
CA ASN A 133 2.52 6.92 5.38
C ASN A 133 1.83 7.17 4.05
N LEU A 134 0.60 6.69 3.91
CA LEU A 134 -0.25 6.97 2.76
C LEU A 134 -1.14 8.16 3.11
N VAL A 135 -0.96 9.29 2.44
CA VAL A 135 -1.58 10.57 2.82
C VAL A 135 -2.41 11.13 1.66
N LEU A 136 -3.69 11.38 1.91
CA LEU A 136 -4.51 12.25 1.08
C LEU A 136 -4.35 13.69 1.57
N PHE A 137 -4.03 14.60 0.65
CA PHE A 137 -3.74 15.99 0.97
C PHE A 137 -4.57 16.96 0.13
N ASP A 138 -4.81 18.16 0.65
CA ASP A 138 -5.55 19.24 -0.04
C ASP A 138 -4.62 20.15 -0.87
N ARG A 139 -5.17 21.20 -1.49
CA ARG A 139 -4.39 22.13 -2.34
C ARG A 139 -3.33 22.92 -1.56
N ASN A 140 -3.46 23.03 -0.24
CA ASN A 140 -2.52 23.70 0.65
C ASN A 140 -1.50 22.71 1.27
N ASP A 141 -1.45 21.48 0.76
CA ASP A 141 -0.66 20.37 1.32
C ASP A 141 -1.06 19.94 2.74
N ALA A 142 -2.26 20.35 3.20
CA ALA A 142 -2.79 19.92 4.48
C ALA A 142 -3.31 18.48 4.40
N THR A 143 -3.11 17.73 5.48
CA THR A 143 -3.55 16.32 5.55
C THR A 143 -5.06 16.26 5.69
N VAL A 144 -5.72 15.59 4.74
CA VAL A 144 -7.16 15.28 4.78
C VAL A 144 -7.38 13.90 5.42
N TRP A 145 -6.49 12.95 5.13
CA TRP A 145 -6.49 11.60 5.70
C TRP A 145 -5.09 11.01 5.62
N GLN A 146 -4.74 10.12 6.55
CA GLN A 146 -3.48 9.39 6.52
C GLN A 146 -3.60 7.97 7.11
N SER A 147 -2.83 7.02 6.59
CA SER A 147 -2.88 5.62 7.07
C SER A 147 -2.40 5.45 8.51
N PHE A 148 -1.50 6.32 8.97
CA PHE A 148 -0.96 6.26 10.33
C PHE A 148 -2.01 6.43 11.43
N ASP A 149 -3.13 7.10 11.15
CA ASP A 149 -4.24 7.27 12.09
C ASP A 149 -5.15 6.02 12.17
N HIS A 150 -4.92 5.04 11.28
CA HIS A 150 -5.70 3.81 11.16
C HIS A 150 -4.79 2.57 11.21
N PRO A 151 -4.12 2.31 12.35
CA PRO A 151 -3.28 1.13 12.51
C PRO A 151 -4.10 -0.16 12.36
N THR A 152 -3.49 -1.18 11.77
CA THR A 152 -4.00 -2.55 11.82
C THR A 152 -3.22 -3.33 12.86
N ASP A 153 -2.02 -3.82 12.53
CA ASP A 153 -1.32 -4.81 13.38
C ASP A 153 0.19 -4.51 13.61
N SER A 154 0.70 -3.38 13.13
CA SER A 154 2.12 -3.02 13.27
C SER A 154 2.29 -1.51 13.27
N LEU A 155 3.28 -1.04 14.03
CA LEU A 155 3.63 0.38 14.11
C LEU A 155 4.82 0.69 13.21
N LEU A 156 4.68 1.74 12.40
CA LEU A 156 5.79 2.30 11.64
C LEU A 156 6.49 3.41 12.43
N VAL A 157 7.80 3.59 12.19
CA VAL A 157 8.58 4.67 12.82
C VAL A 157 8.00 6.02 12.38
N GLY A 158 7.61 6.85 13.35
CA GLY A 158 6.92 8.13 13.12
C GLY A 158 5.40 8.06 13.27
N GLN A 159 4.82 6.86 13.45
CA GLN A 159 3.43 6.68 13.79
C GLN A 159 3.21 6.97 15.29
N THR A 160 2.26 7.84 15.61
CA THR A 160 1.86 8.13 17.00
C THR A 160 0.63 7.31 17.33
N LEU A 161 0.66 6.59 18.47
CA LEU A 161 -0.49 5.89 18.99
C LEU A 161 -1.29 6.76 19.95
N PHE A 162 -2.61 6.78 19.74
CA PHE A 162 -3.57 7.39 20.65
C PHE A 162 -4.25 6.31 21.52
N PRO A 163 -4.63 6.64 22.76
CA PRO A 163 -5.35 5.71 23.63
C PRO A 163 -6.59 5.14 22.94
N GLY A 164 -6.72 3.81 22.95
CA GLY A 164 -7.85 3.09 22.33
C GLY A 164 -7.58 2.54 20.92
N GLN A 165 -6.47 2.92 20.29
CA GLN A 165 -5.99 2.23 19.08
C GLN A 165 -5.37 0.89 19.46
N LYS A 166 -5.70 -0.16 18.70
CA LYS A 166 -5.12 -1.50 18.85
C LYS A 166 -4.17 -1.78 17.69
N CYS A 167 -3.09 -2.47 18.01
CA CYS A 167 -2.19 -3.15 17.08
C CYS A 167 -2.26 -4.66 17.35
#